data_AF-A0A9E2FDS6-F1
#
_entry.id   AF-A0A9E2FDS6-F1
#
_cell.length_a   1.000
_cell.length_b   1.000
_cell.length_c   1.000
_cell.angle_alpha   90.00
_cell.angle_beta   90.00
_cell.angle_gamma   90.00
#
_symmetry.space_group_name_H-M   'P 1'
#
loop_
_entity.id
_entity.type
_entity.pdbx_description
1 polymer ?
#
loop_
_entity_poly.entity_id
_entity_poly.type
_entity_poly.pdbx_seq_one_letter_code
_entity_poly.pdbx_strand_id
1 'polypeptide(L)'
;MTLLTQIGVLEIAFSAVILPVGLLKPFQDKLVKDRKQLLQAHLDYFFMGILLILAGSILQPLASWIEPVLIFGSVCNPTVFMINSVAPDLPQNPVYRLFILASCGAVALAWVGIVIGVIV
;
A
#
# COMPACT_ATOMS: atom_id res chain seq x y z
N MET A 1 -10.57 -6.55 -17.72
CA MET A 1 -9.92 -5.79 -16.62
C MET A 1 -8.72 -6.57 -16.17
N THR A 2 -7.59 -5.91 -15.96
CA THR A 2 -6.32 -6.55 -15.59
C THR A 2 -6.28 -6.79 -14.09
N LEU A 3 -5.42 -7.70 -13.63
CA LEU A 3 -5.35 -8.06 -12.20
C LEU A 3 -4.97 -6.84 -11.35
N LEU A 4 -4.03 -6.02 -11.83
CA LEU A 4 -3.67 -4.73 -11.23
C LEU A 4 -4.88 -3.81 -11.01
N THR A 5 -5.74 -3.65 -12.01
CA THR A 5 -6.95 -2.81 -11.88
C THR A 5 -7.93 -3.39 -10.86
N GLN A 6 -8.11 -4.71 -10.80
CA GLN A 6 -9.00 -5.34 -9.83
C GLN A 6 -8.50 -5.11 -8.39
N ILE A 7 -7.20 -5.28 -8.16
CA ILE A 7 -6.58 -5.08 -6.85
C ILE A 7 -6.64 -3.60 -6.47
N GLY A 8 -6.34 -2.69 -7.38
CA GLY A 8 -6.43 -1.26 -7.10
C GLY A 8 -7.84 -0.80 -6.73
N VAL A 9 -8.88 -1.36 -7.37
CA VAL A 9 -10.28 -1.10 -6.98
C VAL A 9 -10.58 -1.67 -5.59
N LEU A 10 -10.08 -2.86 -5.25
CA LEU A 10 -10.23 -3.44 -3.92
C LEU A 10 -9.56 -2.58 -2.84
N GLU A 11 -8.35 -2.05 -3.10
CA GLU A 11 -7.65 -1.15 -2.18
C GLU A 11 -8.42 0.15 -1.95
N ILE A 12 -8.97 0.75 -3.01
CA ILE A 12 -9.81 1.95 -2.89
C ILE A 12 -11.09 1.63 -2.11
N ALA A 13 -11.74 0.51 -2.40
CA ALA A 13 -12.96 0.10 -1.69
C ALA A 13 -12.66 -0.16 -0.20
N PHE A 14 -11.56 -0.85 0.12
CA PHE A 14 -11.10 -1.07 1.47
C PHE A 14 -10.82 0.26 2.18
N SER A 15 -10.11 1.18 1.52
CA SER A 15 -9.82 2.50 2.05
C SER A 15 -11.07 3.35 2.26
N ALA A 16 -12.05 3.29 1.37
CA ALA A 16 -13.29 4.07 1.46
C ALA A 16 -14.25 3.54 2.53
N VAL A 17 -14.21 2.24 2.87
CA VAL A 17 -15.17 1.61 3.78
C VAL A 17 -14.58 1.35 5.16
N ILE A 18 -13.42 0.68 5.24
CA ILE A 18 -12.94 0.09 6.49
C ILE A 18 -12.13 1.09 7.32
N LEU A 19 -11.32 1.91 6.68
CA LEU A 19 -10.47 2.90 7.35
C LEU A 19 -11.25 4.06 8.00
N PRO A 20 -12.33 4.60 7.40
CA PRO A 20 -13.19 5.60 8.03
C PRO A 20 -13.88 5.06 9.28
N VAL A 21 -14.22 3.76 9.30
CA VAL A 21 -14.77 3.10 10.49
C VAL A 21 -13.75 3.06 11.62
N GLY A 22 -12.47 2.79 11.32
CA GLY A 22 -11.38 2.90 12.31
C GLY A 22 -11.14 4.33 12.82
N LEU A 23 -11.55 5.34 12.06
CA LEU A 23 -11.52 6.76 12.47
C LEU A 23 -12.75 7.19 13.30
N LEU A 24 -13.73 6.30 13.54
CA LEU A 24 -14.85 6.60 14.42
C LEU A 24 -14.46 6.48 15.90
N LYS A 25 -14.90 7.44 16.73
CA LYS A 25 -14.65 7.51 18.18
C LYS A 25 -14.68 6.18 18.95
N PRO A 26 -15.69 5.29 18.80
CA PRO A 26 -15.74 4.06 19.61
C PRO A 26 -14.63 3.05 19.33
N PHE A 27 -14.01 3.07 18.14
CA PHE A 27 -12.88 2.21 17.80
C PHE A 27 -11.52 2.86 18.09
N GLN A 28 -11.48 4.20 18.12
CA GLN A 28 -10.28 4.98 18.44
C GLN A 28 -9.73 4.66 19.83
N ASP A 29 -10.60 4.68 20.86
CA ASP A 29 -10.13 4.56 22.25
C ASP A 29 -9.66 3.14 22.63
N LYS A 30 -9.96 2.13 21.81
CA LYS A 30 -9.66 0.72 22.12
C LYS A 30 -8.58 0.09 21.23
N LEU A 31 -8.46 0.49 19.97
CA LEU A 31 -7.54 -0.14 19.02
C LEU A 31 -6.47 0.80 18.44
N VAL A 32 -6.75 2.09 18.30
CA VAL A 32 -5.90 3.00 17.52
C VAL A 32 -5.12 3.90 18.48
N LYS A 33 -3.82 3.65 18.60
CA LYS A 33 -2.92 4.43 19.46
C LYS A 33 -2.38 5.68 18.75
N ASP A 34 -2.24 5.63 17.42
CA ASP A 34 -1.77 6.77 16.61
C ASP A 34 -2.72 7.07 15.43
N ARG A 35 -3.48 8.16 15.58
CA ARG A 35 -4.44 8.63 14.56
C ARG A 35 -3.78 9.09 13.28
N LYS A 36 -2.57 9.66 13.35
CA LYS A 36 -1.87 10.18 12.16
C LYS A 36 -1.49 9.04 11.24
N GLN A 37 -1.06 7.93 11.81
CA GLN A 37 -0.66 6.75 11.05
C GLN A 37 -1.85 6.03 10.43
N LEU A 38 -3.00 5.99 11.11
CA LEU A 38 -4.22 5.45 10.51
C LEU A 38 -4.69 6.31 9.32
N LEU A 39 -4.63 7.65 9.45
CA LEU A 39 -4.94 8.55 8.35
C LEU A 39 -3.95 8.41 7.19
N GLN A 40 -2.66 8.21 7.50
CA GLN A 40 -1.64 7.90 6.49
C GLN A 40 -1.96 6.59 5.77
N ALA A 41 -2.30 5.52 6.50
CA ALA A 41 -2.70 4.24 5.90
C ALA A 41 -3.91 4.40 4.97
N HIS A 42 -4.91 5.19 5.39
CA HIS A 42 -6.09 5.49 4.58
C HIS A 42 -5.73 6.16 3.25
N LEU A 43 -4.98 7.26 3.32
CA LEU A 43 -4.55 7.97 2.13
C LEU A 43 -3.65 7.11 1.26
N ASP A 44 -2.75 6.33 1.86
CA ASP A 44 -1.79 5.51 1.13
C ASP A 44 -2.48 4.34 0.39
N TYR A 45 -3.46 3.65 1.00
CA TYR A 45 -4.29 2.67 0.27
C TYR A 45 -5.05 3.32 -0.90
N PHE A 46 -5.56 4.54 -0.69
CA PHE A 46 -6.32 5.23 -1.74
C PHE A 46 -5.42 5.61 -2.92
N PHE A 47 -4.25 6.20 -2.66
CA PHE A 47 -3.30 6.58 -3.71
C PHE A 47 -2.66 5.36 -4.38
N MET A 48 -2.23 4.35 -3.63
CA MET A 48 -1.68 3.12 -4.19
C MET A 48 -2.69 2.38 -5.06
N GLY A 49 -3.96 2.33 -4.66
CA GLY A 49 -5.02 1.74 -5.47
C GLY A 49 -5.24 2.49 -6.79
N ILE A 50 -5.20 3.84 -6.77
CA ILE A 50 -5.26 4.65 -8.00
C ILE A 50 -4.05 4.36 -8.90
N LEU A 51 -2.85 4.28 -8.33
CA LEU A 51 -1.62 3.98 -9.08
C LEU A 51 -1.67 2.59 -9.72
N LEU A 52 -2.18 1.58 -9.02
CA LEU A 52 -2.40 0.25 -9.58
C LEU A 52 -3.41 0.25 -10.72
N ILE A 53 -4.52 0.99 -10.59
CA ILE A 53 -5.51 1.12 -11.66
C ILE A 53 -4.87 1.76 -12.89
N LEU A 54 -4.10 2.84 -12.72
CA LEU A 54 -3.38 3.50 -13.81
C LEU A 54 -2.36 2.58 -14.45
N ALA A 55 -1.56 1.85 -13.65
CA ALA A 55 -0.59 0.88 -14.15
C ALA A 55 -1.25 -0.25 -14.93
N GLY A 56 -2.36 -0.79 -14.42
CA GLY A 56 -3.12 -1.85 -15.06
C GLY A 56 -3.94 -1.43 -16.28
N SER A 57 -4.18 -0.13 -16.50
CA SER A 57 -4.99 0.38 -17.61
C SER A 57 -4.19 1.08 -18.71
N ILE A 58 -3.11 1.79 -18.35
CA ILE A 58 -2.34 2.64 -19.27
C ILE A 58 -0.98 2.03 -19.59
N LEU A 59 -0.31 1.41 -18.60
CA LEU A 59 1.10 1.01 -18.71
C LEU A 59 1.29 -0.43 -19.21
N GLN A 60 0.24 -1.06 -19.74
CA GLN A 60 0.34 -2.42 -20.28
C GLN A 60 0.91 -2.45 -21.71
N PRO A 61 1.67 -3.51 -22.08
CA PRO A 61 2.05 -4.67 -21.25
C PRO A 61 3.20 -4.35 -20.28
N LEU A 62 3.15 -4.96 -19.09
CA LEU A 62 4.20 -4.88 -18.07
C LEU A 62 4.96 -6.21 -18.02
N ALA A 63 6.25 -6.15 -17.68
CA ALA A 63 7.01 -7.38 -17.43
C ALA A 63 6.40 -8.19 -16.27
N SER A 64 6.43 -9.52 -16.38
CA SER A 64 5.76 -10.44 -15.45
C SER A 64 6.25 -10.37 -14.00
N TRP A 65 7.43 -9.81 -13.76
CA TRP A 65 7.96 -9.58 -12.41
C TRP A 65 7.54 -8.23 -11.81
N ILE A 66 7.16 -7.25 -12.63
CA ILE A 66 6.76 -5.92 -12.16
C ILE A 66 5.38 -5.97 -11.52
N GLU A 67 4.43 -6.64 -12.17
CA GLU A 67 3.05 -6.78 -11.70
C GLU A 67 2.94 -7.33 -10.25
N PRO A 68 3.53 -8.48 -9.89
CA PRO A 68 3.46 -8.98 -8.53
C PRO A 68 4.19 -8.10 -7.51
N VAL A 69 5.27 -7.42 -7.90
CA VAL A 69 6.01 -6.51 -6.99
C VAL A 69 5.20 -5.24 -6.71
N LEU A 70 4.51 -4.70 -7.72
CA LEU A 70 3.59 -3.56 -7.53
C LEU A 70 2.43 -3.91 -6.60
N ILE A 71 1.80 -5.06 -6.82
CA ILE A 71 0.70 -5.57 -5.97
C ILE A 71 1.18 -5.78 -4.53
N PHE A 72 2.33 -6.42 -4.36
CA PHE A 72 2.88 -6.64 -3.02
C PHE A 72 3.15 -5.31 -2.32
N GLY A 73 3.74 -4.37 -3.04
CA GLY A 73 4.01 -3.03 -2.55
C GLY A 73 2.82 -2.22 -2.12
N SER A 74 1.83 -2.15 -3.01
CA SER A 74 0.60 -1.38 -2.82
C SER A 74 -0.19 -1.86 -1.61
N VAL A 75 -0.14 -3.15 -1.29
CA VAL A 75 -0.77 -3.73 -0.11
C VAL A 75 0.12 -3.56 1.12
N CYS A 76 1.40 -3.94 1.05
CA CYS A 76 2.27 -3.97 2.23
C CYS A 76 2.54 -2.58 2.81
N ASN A 77 2.72 -1.56 1.97
CA ASN A 77 3.06 -0.21 2.43
C ASN A 77 1.97 0.41 3.34
N PRO A 78 0.70 0.50 2.91
CA PRO A 78 -0.36 1.00 3.77
C PRO A 78 -0.71 0.04 4.91
N THR A 79 -0.50 -1.27 4.76
CA THR A 79 -0.65 -2.24 5.86
C THR A 79 0.33 -1.94 7.00
N VAL A 80 1.57 -1.56 6.70
CA VAL A 80 2.57 -1.16 7.71
C VAL A 80 2.09 0.06 8.49
N PHE A 81 1.56 1.09 7.81
CA PHE A 81 0.99 2.26 8.50
C PHE A 81 -0.23 1.87 9.36
N MET A 82 -1.06 0.94 8.88
CA MET A 82 -2.20 0.44 9.65
C MET A 82 -1.75 -0.31 10.91
N ILE A 83 -0.76 -1.21 10.79
CA ILE A 83 -0.20 -1.95 11.93
C ILE A 83 0.44 -0.99 12.93
N ASN A 84 1.23 -0.02 12.45
CA ASN A 84 1.90 0.93 13.33
C ASN A 84 0.90 1.84 14.07
N SER A 85 -0.29 2.08 13.49
CA SER A 85 -1.37 2.83 14.16
C SER A 85 -1.92 2.14 15.40
N VAL A 86 -1.85 0.80 15.47
CA VAL A 86 -2.30 -0.02 16.60
C VAL A 86 -1.12 -0.33 17.54
N ALA A 87 0.08 -0.52 16.99
CA ALA A 87 1.30 -0.88 17.70
C ALA A 87 2.47 0.05 17.33
N PRO A 88 2.51 1.27 17.91
CA PRO A 88 3.50 2.29 17.60
C PRO A 88 4.92 1.97 18.10
N ASP A 89 5.09 0.89 18.87
CA ASP A 89 6.38 0.43 19.37
C ASP A 89 7.14 -0.46 18.35
N LEU A 90 6.43 -1.03 17.36
CA LEU A 90 7.02 -1.90 16.33
C LEU A 90 8.12 -1.24 15.49
N PRO A 91 8.03 0.05 15.09
CA PRO A 91 9.09 0.76 14.37
C PRO A 91 10.41 0.88 15.15
N GLN A 92 10.46 0.54 16.44
CA GLN A 92 11.71 0.51 17.19
C GLN A 92 12.50 -0.79 16.91
N ASN A 93 11.85 -1.83 16.39
CA ASN A 93 12.49 -3.10 16.08
C ASN A 93 13.31 -3.00 14.77
N PRO A 94 14.62 -3.26 14.79
CA PRO A 94 15.47 -3.16 13.60
C PRO A 94 15.06 -4.13 12.49
N VAL A 95 14.51 -5.31 12.83
CA VAL A 95 14.02 -6.29 11.83
C VAL A 95 12.82 -5.74 11.06
N TYR A 96 11.92 -5.04 11.76
CA TYR A 96 10.76 -4.42 11.15
C TYR A 96 11.14 -3.25 10.23
N ARG A 97 12.14 -2.44 10.62
CA ARG A 97 12.71 -1.41 9.74
C ARG A 97 13.33 -1.99 8.48
N LEU A 98 14.08 -3.09 8.61
CA LEU A 98 14.69 -3.75 7.46
C LEU A 98 13.63 -4.27 6.49
N PHE A 99 12.54 -4.84 7.02
CA PHE A 99 11.41 -5.31 6.21
C PHE A 99 10.75 -4.17 5.44
N ILE A 100 10.46 -3.05 6.10
CA ILE A 100 9.90 -1.85 5.44
C ILE A 100 10.84 -1.35 4.35
N LEU A 101 12.15 -1.27 4.65
CA LEU A 101 13.14 -0.77 3.70
C LEU A 101 13.24 -1.66 2.46
N ALA A 102 13.21 -2.99 2.66
CA ALA A 102 13.21 -3.97 1.58
C ALA A 102 11.94 -3.87 0.73
N SER A 103 10.76 -3.76 1.38
CA SER A 103 9.47 -3.60 0.69
C SER A 103 9.43 -2.31 -0.14
N CYS A 104 9.76 -1.16 0.45
CA CYS A 104 9.82 0.11 -0.26
C CYS A 104 10.86 0.09 -1.39
N GLY A 105 12.03 -0.51 -1.14
CA GLY A 105 13.08 -0.67 -2.14
C GLY A 105 12.61 -1.48 -3.35
N ALA A 106 11.95 -2.61 -3.12
CA ALA A 106 11.42 -3.45 -4.19
C ALA A 106 10.40 -2.72 -5.06
N VAL A 107 9.50 -1.96 -4.44
CA VAL A 107 8.47 -1.19 -5.14
C VAL A 107 9.06 -0.02 -5.91
N ALA A 108 10.02 0.68 -5.32
CA ALA A 108 10.75 1.74 -6.01
C ALA A 108 11.48 1.19 -7.25
N LEU A 109 12.11 0.02 -7.13
CA LEU A 109 12.74 -0.65 -8.27
C LEU A 109 11.73 -1.06 -9.34
N ALA A 110 10.54 -1.51 -8.96
CA ALA A 110 9.47 -1.83 -9.91
C ALA A 110 9.02 -0.57 -10.68
N TRP A 111 8.76 0.55 -10.01
CA TRP A 111 8.41 1.82 -10.66
C TRP A 111 9.54 2.34 -11.57
N VAL A 112 10.79 2.24 -11.13
CA VAL A 112 11.95 2.59 -11.98
C VAL A 112 12.04 1.67 -13.19
N GLY A 113 11.79 0.36 -13.03
CA GLY A 113 11.76 -0.61 -14.12
C GLY A 113 10.70 -0.29 -15.17
N ILE A 114 9.55 0.24 -14.76
CA ILE A 114 8.52 0.74 -15.68
C ILE A 114 9.06 1.92 -16.50
N VAL A 115 9.71 2.90 -15.85
CA VAL A 115 10.22 4.12 -16.50
C VAL A 115 11.38 3.82 -17.46
N ILE A 116 12.29 2.93 -17.08
CA ILE A 116 13.43 2.52 -17.93
C ILE A 116 12.94 1.71 -19.14
N GLY A 117 11.65 1.41 -19.21
CA GLY A 117 11.07 0.78 -20.39
C GLY A 117 11.43 -0.69 -20.45
N VAL A 118 11.39 -1.41 -19.33
CA VAL A 118 11.20 -2.87 -19.35
C VAL A 118 9.77 -3.16 -19.83
N ILE A 119 9.48 -2.70 -21.03
CA ILE A 119 8.32 -2.98 -21.85
C ILE A 119 8.79 -4.18 -22.66
N VAL A 120 8.33 -5.36 -22.25
CA VAL A 120 8.53 -6.61 -23.01
C VAL A 120 7.42 -6.73 -24.04
#